data_AF-A0A7S1D0X3-F1
#
_entry.id   AF-A0A7S1D0X3-F1
#
_cell.length_a   1.000
_cell.length_b   1.000
_cell.length_c   1.000
_cell.angle_alpha   90.00
_cell.angle_beta   90.00
_cell.angle_gamma   90.00
#
_symmetry.space_group_name_H-M   'P 1'
#
loop_
_entity.id
_entity.type
_entity.pdbx_description
1 polymer ?
#
loop_
_entity_poly.entity_id
_entity_poly.type
_entity_poly.pdbx_seq_one_letter_code
_entity_poly.pdbx_strand_id
1 'polypeptide(L)'
;PFSPFFDLYFIWEFYTVAPAELITTTILGVVAVTVIAFLLIPHWSAALFILPMITILYIDLLGVLQFSGLHINAVSYVALVMSIGLLVDFLMHILLRYYESPMDGREAKVKDTLKTMGSSILVGGISTFLGALPLALSTSEIFTTIFVAFIALVTLGAAHGLILLPVLLSIIGPNVCIHHNHNKNDKKRESASTAPDKDEMAVEDAMEDTVGKEDGA
;
A
#
# COMPACT_ATOMS: atom_id res chain seq x y z
N PRO A 1 -27.20 0.56 -39.68
CA PRO A 1 -25.89 0.14 -40.21
C PRO A 1 -24.89 1.30 -40.13
N PHE A 2 -24.13 1.35 -39.03
CA PHE A 2 -23.02 2.31 -38.90
C PHE A 2 -21.99 1.98 -39.98
N SER A 3 -21.61 2.98 -40.79
CA SER A 3 -20.65 2.79 -41.88
C SER A 3 -19.24 2.52 -41.33
N PRO A 4 -18.43 1.65 -41.96
CA PRO A 4 -17.08 1.31 -41.50
C PRO A 4 -16.12 2.51 -41.40
N PHE A 5 -16.45 3.62 -42.07
CA PHE A 5 -15.74 4.89 -41.94
C PHE A 5 -15.83 5.51 -40.54
N PHE A 6 -16.91 5.26 -39.79
CA PHE A 6 -17.11 5.82 -38.46
C PHE A 6 -16.25 5.11 -37.41
N ASP A 7 -16.15 3.78 -37.49
CA ASP A 7 -15.33 2.97 -36.57
C ASP A 7 -13.82 3.26 -36.76
N LEU A 8 -13.39 3.43 -38.03
CA LEU A 8 -12.02 3.84 -38.35
C LEU A 8 -11.71 5.25 -37.83
N TYR A 9 -12.65 6.18 -37.98
CA TYR A 9 -12.50 7.54 -37.45
C TYR A 9 -12.32 7.54 -35.92
N PHE A 10 -13.12 6.75 -35.20
CA PHE A 10 -13.04 6.64 -33.75
C PHE A 10 -11.69 6.06 -33.27
N ILE A 11 -11.17 5.04 -33.96
CA ILE A 11 -9.86 4.46 -33.66
C ILE A 11 -8.74 5.47 -33.90
N TRP A 12 -8.78 6.19 -35.02
CA TRP A 12 -7.77 7.21 -35.32
C TRP A 12 -7.79 8.35 -34.30
N GLU A 13 -8.97 8.84 -33.94
CA GLU A 13 -9.14 9.87 -32.92
C GLU A 13 -8.61 9.39 -31.56
N PHE A 14 -8.91 8.16 -31.16
CA PHE A 14 -8.38 7.57 -29.92
C PHE A 14 -6.85 7.52 -29.89
N TYR A 15 -6.20 7.05 -30.96
CA TYR A 15 -4.73 6.98 -31.03
C TYR A 15 -4.07 8.36 -30.99
N THR A 16 -4.70 9.39 -31.56
CA THR A 16 -4.20 10.76 -31.47
C THR A 16 -4.36 11.38 -30.07
N VAL A 17 -5.42 11.02 -29.34
CA VAL A 17 -5.75 11.61 -28.03
C VAL A 17 -5.07 10.88 -26.87
N ALA A 18 -4.91 9.55 -26.97
CA ALA A 18 -4.34 8.69 -25.93
C ALA A 18 -3.00 9.18 -25.33
N PRO A 19 -1.98 9.60 -26.10
CA PRO A 19 -0.72 10.06 -25.52
C PRO A 19 -0.87 11.37 -24.74
N ALA A 20 -1.70 12.31 -25.22
CA ALA A 20 -1.95 13.57 -24.54
C ALA A 20 -2.71 13.36 -23.22
N GLU A 21 -3.69 12.45 -23.23
CA GLU A 21 -4.42 12.03 -22.03
C GLU A 21 -3.51 11.32 -21.03
N LEU A 22 -2.60 10.45 -21.48
CA LEU A 22 -1.67 9.74 -20.59
C LEU A 22 -0.72 10.72 -19.86
N ILE A 23 -0.19 11.70 -20.59
CA ILE A 23 0.66 12.74 -20.01
C ILE A 23 -0.14 13.58 -19.01
N THR A 24 -1.35 14.01 -19.38
CA THR A 24 -2.20 14.83 -18.53
C THR A 24 -2.60 14.11 -17.25
N THR A 25 -3.00 12.84 -17.35
CA THR A 25 -3.38 12.00 -16.19
C THR A 25 -2.18 11.69 -15.30
N THR A 26 -0.99 11.51 -15.86
CA THR A 26 0.25 11.35 -15.09
C THR A 26 0.58 12.62 -14.31
N ILE A 27 0.56 13.79 -14.96
CA ILE A 27 0.83 15.08 -14.30
C ILE A 27 -0.21 15.34 -13.20
N LEU A 28 -1.50 15.18 -13.52
CA LEU A 28 -2.59 15.35 -12.56
C LEU A 28 -2.45 14.37 -11.39
N GLY A 29 -2.08 13.12 -11.66
CA GLY A 29 -1.86 12.08 -10.66
C GLY A 29 -0.71 12.43 -9.71
N VAL A 30 0.45 12.83 -10.23
CA VAL A 30 1.60 13.25 -9.40
C VAL A 30 1.22 14.46 -8.53
N VAL A 31 0.55 15.46 -9.11
CA VAL A 31 0.12 16.65 -8.36
C VAL A 31 -0.91 16.28 -7.30
N ALA A 32 -1.95 15.52 -7.64
CA ALA A 32 -3.01 15.12 -6.72
C ALA A 32 -2.46 14.31 -5.54
N VAL A 33 -1.61 13.32 -5.79
CA VAL A 33 -1.03 12.49 -4.73
C VAL A 33 -0.08 13.30 -3.86
N THR A 34 0.70 14.21 -4.45
CA THR A 34 1.56 15.12 -3.67
C THR A 34 0.73 16.03 -2.76
N VAL A 35 -0.39 16.56 -3.25
CA VAL A 35 -1.32 17.38 -2.46
C VAL A 35 -1.97 16.56 -1.34
N ILE A 36 -2.47 15.36 -1.64
CA ILE A 36 -3.07 14.46 -0.64
C ILE A 36 -2.04 14.10 0.42
N ALA A 37 -0.82 13.74 0.03
CA ALA A 37 0.22 13.39 0.96
C ALA A 37 0.69 14.58 1.81
N PHE A 38 0.73 15.78 1.25
CA PHE A 38 0.99 17.01 2.02
C PHE A 38 -0.12 17.31 3.04
N LEU A 39 -1.37 17.01 2.69
CA LEU A 39 -2.51 17.15 3.59
C LEU A 39 -2.48 16.11 4.72
N LEU A 40 -2.03 14.88 4.43
CA LEU A 40 -1.91 13.79 5.39
C LEU A 40 -0.70 13.97 6.33
N ILE A 41 0.42 14.46 5.79
CA ILE A 41 1.69 14.67 6.49
C ILE A 41 2.06 16.15 6.34
N PRO A 42 1.72 17.02 7.31
CA PRO A 42 1.97 18.46 7.24
C PRO A 42 3.44 18.80 7.51
N HIS A 43 4.36 18.17 6.77
CA HIS A 43 5.80 18.38 6.87
C HIS A 43 6.43 18.44 5.47
N TRP A 44 7.12 19.54 5.17
CA TRP A 44 7.67 19.82 3.83
C TRP A 44 8.64 18.73 3.32
N SER A 45 9.37 18.08 4.23
CA SER A 45 10.29 16.99 3.87
C SER A 45 9.56 15.78 3.26
N ALA A 46 8.31 15.51 3.66
CA ALA A 46 7.54 14.39 3.10
C ALA A 46 7.26 14.60 1.61
N ALA A 47 6.84 15.81 1.22
CA ALA A 47 6.60 16.15 -0.18
C ALA A 47 7.88 16.04 -1.04
N LEU A 48 9.03 16.43 -0.49
CA LEU A 48 10.33 16.32 -1.18
C LEU A 48 10.71 14.86 -1.50
N PHE A 49 10.33 13.90 -0.67
CA PHE A 49 10.60 12.48 -0.91
C PHE A 49 9.57 11.82 -1.84
N ILE A 50 8.30 12.18 -1.70
CA ILE A 50 7.20 11.56 -2.45
C ILE A 50 7.27 11.89 -3.93
N LEU A 51 7.54 13.14 -4.26
CA LEU A 51 7.52 13.61 -5.64
C LEU A 51 8.51 12.81 -6.54
N PRO A 52 9.81 12.69 -6.21
CA PRO A 52 10.74 11.89 -7.02
C PRO A 52 10.40 10.40 -6.98
N MET A 53 9.90 9.87 -5.86
CA MET A 53 9.50 8.47 -5.74
C MET A 53 8.36 8.09 -6.69
N ILE A 54 7.29 8.88 -6.71
CA ILE A 54 6.16 8.66 -7.62
C ILE A 54 6.59 8.86 -9.07
N THR A 55 7.46 9.83 -9.34
CA THR A 55 7.95 10.08 -10.70
C THR A 55 8.71 8.88 -11.25
N ILE A 56 9.64 8.31 -10.46
CA ILE A 56 10.39 7.09 -10.85
C ILE A 56 9.44 5.93 -11.10
N LEU A 57 8.46 5.73 -10.22
CA LEU A 57 7.45 4.68 -10.39
C LEU A 57 6.65 4.80 -11.69
N TYR A 58 6.18 5.99 -12.01
CA TYR A 58 5.44 6.23 -13.25
C TYR A 58 6.31 5.90 -14.46
N ILE A 59 7.58 6.32 -14.45
CA ILE A 59 8.54 6.04 -15.51
C ILE A 59 8.78 4.53 -15.63
N ASP A 60 8.98 3.82 -14.53
CA ASP A 60 9.26 2.38 -14.52
C ASP A 60 8.06 1.57 -15.01
N LEU A 61 6.84 1.93 -14.59
CA LEU A 61 5.62 1.25 -15.00
C LEU A 61 5.34 1.47 -16.50
N LEU A 62 5.48 2.70 -16.99
CA LEU A 62 5.39 3.00 -18.41
C LEU A 62 6.52 2.32 -19.21
N GLY A 63 7.71 2.22 -18.63
CA GLY A 63 8.86 1.53 -19.21
C GLY A 63 8.62 0.04 -19.40
N VAL A 64 8.09 -0.65 -18.38
CA VAL A 64 7.72 -2.08 -18.48
C VAL A 64 6.62 -2.30 -19.51
N LEU A 65 5.66 -1.38 -19.59
CA LEU A 65 4.59 -1.43 -20.58
C LEU A 65 5.11 -1.30 -22.01
N GLN A 66 5.99 -0.33 -22.26
CA GLN A 66 6.62 -0.11 -23.55
C GLN A 66 7.53 -1.29 -23.94
N PHE A 67 8.32 -1.80 -22.99
CA PHE A 67 9.21 -2.94 -23.22
C PHE A 67 8.44 -4.22 -23.60
N SER A 68 7.21 -4.35 -23.11
CA SER A 68 6.35 -5.50 -23.41
C SER A 68 5.72 -5.44 -24.81
N GLY A 69 5.87 -4.34 -25.55
CA GLY A 69 5.43 -4.23 -26.95
C GLY A 69 3.91 -4.32 -27.15
N LEU A 70 3.13 -3.87 -26.16
CA LEU A 70 1.68 -4.07 -26.10
C LEU A 70 0.90 -2.98 -26.84
N HIS A 71 -0.16 -3.38 -27.54
CA HIS A 71 -1.09 -2.47 -28.20
C HIS A 71 -2.12 -1.94 -27.20
N ILE A 72 -2.11 -0.63 -26.95
CA ILE A 72 -3.00 0.01 -25.98
C ILE A 72 -4.35 0.30 -26.64
N ASN A 73 -5.39 -0.42 -26.20
CA ASN A 73 -6.78 -0.13 -26.54
C ASN A 73 -7.48 0.64 -25.40
N ALA A 74 -8.63 1.27 -25.64
CA ALA A 74 -9.35 2.08 -24.66
C ALA A 74 -9.66 1.34 -23.34
N VAL A 75 -10.04 0.06 -23.40
CA VAL A 75 -10.33 -0.74 -22.20
C VAL A 75 -9.04 -1.07 -21.43
N SER A 76 -7.98 -1.45 -22.14
CA SER A 76 -6.67 -1.70 -21.53
C SER A 76 -6.07 -0.43 -20.93
N TYR A 77 -6.29 0.73 -21.55
CA TYR A 77 -5.85 2.03 -21.04
C TYR A 77 -6.44 2.32 -19.66
N VAL A 78 -7.75 2.13 -19.48
CA VAL A 78 -8.38 2.33 -18.16
C VAL A 78 -7.80 1.36 -17.14
N ALA A 79 -7.62 0.09 -17.50
CA ALA A 79 -7.01 -0.89 -16.60
C ALA A 79 -5.57 -0.52 -16.21
N LEU A 80 -4.78 0.02 -17.14
CA LEU A 80 -3.42 0.51 -16.88
C LEU A 80 -3.43 1.66 -15.88
N VAL A 81 -4.26 2.69 -16.10
CA VAL A 81 -4.41 3.83 -15.18
C VAL A 81 -4.80 3.35 -13.78
N MET A 82 -5.72 2.39 -13.68
CA MET A 82 -6.12 1.78 -12.40
C MET A 82 -4.96 1.04 -11.72
N SER A 83 -4.15 0.29 -12.48
CA SER A 83 -2.94 -0.35 -11.95
C SER A 83 -1.96 0.69 -11.40
N ILE A 84 -1.76 1.83 -12.07
CA ILE A 84 -0.87 2.89 -11.55
C ILE A 84 -1.42 3.47 -10.24
N GLY A 85 -2.73 3.68 -10.15
CA GLY A 85 -3.38 4.16 -8.92
C GLY A 85 -3.13 3.23 -7.73
N LEU A 86 -3.31 1.92 -7.92
CA LEU A 86 -3.05 0.91 -6.88
C LEU A 86 -1.57 0.87 -6.47
N LEU A 87 -0.65 1.04 -7.44
CA LEU A 87 0.79 1.06 -7.17
C LEU A 87 1.17 2.22 -6.24
N VAL A 88 0.64 3.41 -6.51
CA VAL A 88 0.92 4.62 -5.73
C VAL A 88 0.27 4.55 -4.35
N ASP A 89 -0.91 3.95 -4.24
CA ASP A 89 -1.61 3.74 -2.96
C ASP A 89 -0.75 2.91 -1.98
N PHE A 90 -0.15 1.82 -2.46
CA PHE A 90 0.76 1.01 -1.63
C PHE A 90 1.95 1.81 -1.09
N LEU A 91 2.54 2.70 -1.90
CA LEU A 91 3.62 3.56 -1.42
C LEU A 91 3.15 4.57 -0.37
N MET A 92 1.99 5.19 -0.60
CA MET A 92 1.43 6.18 0.30
C MET A 92 1.14 5.56 1.67
N HIS A 93 0.60 4.34 1.71
CA HIS A 93 0.32 3.62 2.96
C HIS A 93 1.57 3.34 3.79
N ILE A 94 2.66 2.89 3.14
CA ILE A 94 3.94 2.67 3.83
C ILE A 94 4.48 3.98 4.39
N LEU A 95 4.44 5.04 3.59
CA LEU A 95 4.97 6.32 3.98
C LEU A 95 4.19 6.94 5.14
N LEU A 96 2.86 6.92 5.08
CA LEU A 96 2.01 7.38 6.16
C LEU A 96 2.32 6.64 7.46
N ARG A 97 2.46 5.31 7.39
CA ARG A 97 2.78 4.49 8.55
C ARG A 97 4.17 4.81 9.13
N TYR A 98 5.14 5.14 8.29
CA TYR A 98 6.46 5.59 8.73
C TYR A 98 6.41 6.90 9.52
N TYR A 99 5.58 7.86 9.09
CA TYR A 99 5.40 9.14 9.80
C TYR A 99 4.56 9.02 11.09
N GLU A 100 3.65 8.05 11.14
CA GLU A 100 2.82 7.74 12.31
C GLU A 100 3.55 6.91 13.38
N SER A 101 4.57 6.12 13.00
CA SER A 101 5.27 5.22 13.92
C SER A 101 5.90 6.01 15.09
N PRO A 102 5.62 5.64 16.36
CA PRO A 102 6.11 6.35 17.55
C PRO A 102 7.54 5.97 17.93
N MET A 103 8.24 5.16 17.13
CA MET A 103 9.58 4.65 17.43
C MET A 103 10.64 5.74 17.30
N ASP A 104 11.61 5.76 18.23
CA ASP A 104 12.77 6.64 18.16
C ASP A 104 13.88 5.98 17.32
N GLY A 105 14.29 6.66 16.25
CA GLY A 105 15.36 6.22 15.33
C GLY A 105 14.86 5.74 13.96
N ARG A 106 15.59 6.15 12.91
CA ARG A 106 15.22 5.90 11.49
C ARG A 106 15.04 4.41 11.19
N GLU A 107 16.03 3.60 11.56
CA GLU A 107 16.01 2.16 11.28
C GLU A 107 14.91 1.44 12.05
N ALA A 108 14.67 1.84 13.31
CA ALA A 108 13.62 1.28 14.15
C ALA A 108 12.23 1.58 13.57
N LYS A 109 12.00 2.82 13.11
CA LYS A 109 10.77 3.22 12.41
C LYS A 109 10.55 2.47 11.10
N VAL A 110 11.58 2.33 10.26
CA VAL A 110 11.49 1.57 9.02
C VAL A 110 11.14 0.10 9.32
N LYS A 111 11.79 -0.51 10.30
CA LYS A 111 11.55 -1.90 10.68
C LYS A 111 10.13 -2.13 11.20
N ASP A 112 9.62 -1.23 12.04
CA ASP A 112 8.24 -1.29 12.55
C ASP A 112 7.21 -1.13 11.42
N THR A 113 7.46 -0.16 10.52
CA THR A 113 6.63 0.09 9.35
C THR A 113 6.59 -1.13 8.43
N LEU A 114 7.73 -1.75 8.14
CA LEU A 114 7.80 -2.93 7.28
C LEU A 114 7.17 -4.16 7.93
N LYS A 115 7.30 -4.30 9.25
CA LYS A 115 6.67 -5.42 9.96
C LYS A 115 5.15 -5.33 9.92
N THR A 116 4.60 -4.12 9.99
CA THR A 116 3.16 -3.88 9.99
C THR A 116 2.58 -3.85 8.57
N MET A 117 3.13 -3.04 7.67
CA MET A 117 2.62 -2.86 6.31
C MET A 117 3.16 -3.85 5.29
N GLY A 118 4.35 -4.41 5.50
CA GLY A 118 4.97 -5.33 4.54
C GLY A 118 4.16 -6.61 4.34
N SER A 119 3.60 -7.18 5.42
CA SER A 119 2.67 -8.32 5.33
C SER A 119 1.43 -7.97 4.51
N SER A 120 0.84 -6.80 4.76
CA SER A 120 -0.36 -6.34 4.05
C SER A 120 -0.11 -6.21 2.54
N ILE A 121 1.03 -5.67 2.13
CA ILE A 121 1.38 -5.50 0.71
C ILE A 121 1.69 -6.83 0.04
N LEU A 122 2.39 -7.75 0.72
CA LEU A 122 2.64 -9.09 0.17
C LEU A 122 1.33 -9.85 -0.04
N VAL A 123 0.43 -9.82 0.93
CA VAL A 123 -0.90 -10.45 0.81
C VAL A 123 -1.72 -9.77 -0.29
N GLY A 124 -1.68 -8.44 -0.38
CA GLY A 124 -2.34 -7.66 -1.43
C GLY A 124 -1.76 -7.93 -2.83
N GLY A 125 -0.46 -8.12 -2.94
CA GLY A 125 0.22 -8.49 -4.18
C GLY A 125 -0.14 -9.90 -4.62
N ILE A 126 -0.15 -10.87 -3.69
CA ILE A 126 -0.55 -12.25 -3.97
C ILE A 126 -2.03 -12.32 -4.37
N SER A 127 -2.92 -11.60 -3.69
CA SER A 127 -4.34 -11.58 -4.05
C SER A 127 -4.58 -10.95 -5.41
N THR A 128 -3.85 -9.89 -5.74
CA THR A 128 -3.89 -9.25 -7.07
C THR A 128 -3.36 -10.18 -8.16
N PHE A 129 -2.26 -10.89 -7.89
CA PHE A 129 -1.71 -11.89 -8.80
C PHE A 129 -2.71 -13.02 -9.06
N LEU A 130 -3.32 -13.58 -8.01
CA LEU A 130 -4.36 -14.60 -8.12
C LEU A 130 -5.60 -14.08 -8.87
N GLY A 131 -5.98 -12.82 -8.65
CA GLY A 131 -7.07 -12.16 -9.36
C GLY A 131 -6.77 -11.91 -10.85
N ALA A 132 -5.50 -11.76 -11.21
CA ALA A 132 -5.06 -11.58 -12.59
C ALA A 132 -4.88 -12.91 -13.36
N LEU A 133 -4.79 -14.06 -12.67
CA LEU A 133 -4.62 -15.37 -13.32
C LEU A 133 -5.69 -15.71 -14.38
N PRO A 134 -6.99 -15.45 -14.18
CA PRO A 134 -8.00 -15.73 -15.21
C PRO A 134 -7.77 -14.95 -16.50
N LEU A 135 -7.14 -13.77 -16.43
CA LEU A 135 -6.83 -12.96 -17.61
C LEU A 135 -5.70 -13.57 -18.43
N ALA A 136 -4.76 -14.27 -17.78
CA ALA A 136 -3.67 -14.98 -18.45
C ALA A 136 -4.16 -16.15 -19.30
N LEU A 137 -5.30 -16.76 -18.93
CA LEU A 137 -5.91 -17.86 -19.69
C LEU A 137 -6.70 -17.38 -20.91
N SER A 138 -6.81 -16.07 -21.10
CA SER A 138 -7.55 -15.52 -22.22
C SER A 138 -6.68 -15.38 -23.48
N THR A 139 -7.30 -15.60 -24.63
CA THR A 139 -6.66 -15.50 -25.95
C THR A 139 -6.67 -14.09 -26.54
N SER A 140 -7.35 -13.14 -25.89
CA SER A 140 -7.47 -11.76 -26.37
C SER A 140 -6.28 -10.89 -25.96
N GLU A 141 -5.73 -10.13 -26.91
CA GLU A 141 -4.61 -9.21 -26.69
C GLU A 141 -4.91 -8.16 -25.60
N ILE A 142 -6.17 -7.73 -25.48
CA ILE A 142 -6.62 -6.78 -24.46
C ILE A 142 -6.39 -7.35 -23.06
N PHE A 143 -6.74 -8.62 -22.85
CA PHE A 143 -6.60 -9.26 -21.55
C PHE A 143 -5.16 -9.61 -21.22
N THR A 144 -4.33 -9.96 -22.22
CA THR A 144 -2.89 -10.12 -22.04
C THR A 144 -2.22 -8.81 -21.61
N THR A 145 -2.62 -7.68 -22.20
CA THR A 145 -2.10 -6.35 -21.81
C THR A 145 -2.43 -6.04 -20.36
N ILE A 146 -3.66 -6.31 -19.95
CA ILE A 146 -4.11 -6.10 -18.56
C ILE A 146 -3.37 -7.05 -17.61
N PHE A 147 -3.16 -8.31 -18.00
CA PHE A 147 -2.37 -9.25 -17.21
C PHE A 147 -0.94 -8.74 -16.98
N VAL A 148 -0.25 -8.29 -18.03
CA VAL A 148 1.11 -7.72 -17.91
C VAL A 148 1.10 -6.49 -17.01
N ALA A 149 0.09 -5.63 -17.09
CA ALA A 149 -0.06 -4.47 -16.19
C ALA A 149 -0.16 -4.87 -14.71
N PHE A 150 -0.94 -5.91 -14.40
CA PHE A 150 -1.07 -6.42 -13.03
C PHE A 150 0.22 -7.10 -12.54
N ILE A 151 0.93 -7.83 -13.40
CA ILE A 151 2.24 -8.39 -13.06
C ILE A 151 3.26 -7.26 -12.80
N ALA A 152 3.26 -6.22 -13.63
CA ALA A 152 4.10 -5.05 -13.44
C ALA A 152 3.76 -4.33 -12.13
N LEU A 153 2.46 -4.16 -11.81
CA LEU A 153 1.99 -3.62 -10.54
C LEU A 153 2.53 -4.41 -9.34
N VAL A 154 2.39 -5.74 -9.34
CA VAL A 154 2.82 -6.57 -8.20
C VAL A 154 4.33 -6.55 -8.05
N THR A 155 5.07 -6.69 -9.15
CA THR A 155 6.54 -6.74 -9.12
C THR A 155 7.16 -5.38 -8.79
N LEU A 156 6.74 -4.31 -9.47
CA LEU A 156 7.22 -2.96 -9.21
C LEU A 156 6.74 -2.45 -7.86
N GLY A 157 5.50 -2.76 -7.46
CA GLY A 157 4.95 -2.38 -6.16
C GLY A 157 5.66 -3.06 -5.00
N ALA A 158 5.96 -4.35 -5.11
CA ALA A 158 6.77 -5.04 -4.11
C ALA A 158 8.21 -4.51 -4.08
N ALA A 159 8.85 -4.34 -5.24
CA ALA A 159 10.23 -3.86 -5.31
C ALA A 159 10.37 -2.42 -4.77
N HIS A 160 9.51 -1.51 -5.21
CA HIS A 160 9.58 -0.11 -4.79
C HIS A 160 9.02 0.11 -3.39
N GLY A 161 7.91 -0.54 -3.04
CA GLY A 161 7.28 -0.40 -1.73
C GLY A 161 8.08 -1.04 -0.60
N LEU A 162 8.64 -2.23 -0.81
CA LEU A 162 9.31 -2.99 0.25
C LEU A 162 10.83 -2.84 0.25
N ILE A 163 11.44 -2.37 -0.85
CA ILE A 163 12.91 -2.22 -0.95
C ILE A 163 13.28 -0.75 -1.12
N LEU A 164 12.88 -0.12 -2.23
CA LEU A 164 13.35 1.23 -2.57
C LEU A 164 12.93 2.28 -1.53
N LEU A 165 11.64 2.29 -1.17
CA LEU A 165 11.05 3.25 -0.24
C LEU A 165 11.65 3.14 1.18
N PRO A 166 11.71 1.96 1.83
CA PRO A 166 12.28 1.84 3.16
C PRO A 166 13.79 2.09 3.22
N VAL A 167 14.54 1.75 2.16
CA VAL A 167 15.97 2.09 2.09
C VAL A 167 16.14 3.61 2.01
N LEU A 168 15.35 4.30 1.19
CA LEU A 168 15.42 5.76 1.09
C LEU A 168 15.04 6.43 2.41
N LEU A 169 13.98 5.95 3.07
CA LEU A 169 13.55 6.43 4.38
C LEU A 169 14.55 6.11 5.49
N SER A 170 15.29 5.01 5.40
CA SER A 170 16.33 4.68 6.39
C SER A 170 17.50 5.68 6.32
N ILE A 171 17.94 6.05 5.12
CA ILE A 171 19.10 6.93 4.92
C ILE A 171 18.75 8.39 5.22
N ILE A 172 17.63 8.88 4.68
CA ILE A 172 17.32 10.33 4.64
C ILE A 172 16.02 10.68 5.40
N GLY A 173 15.34 9.71 5.99
CA GLY A 173 14.06 9.92 6.68
C GLY A 173 14.18 10.88 7.87
N PRO A 174 13.22 11.81 8.04
CA PRO A 174 13.19 12.69 9.19
C PRO A 174 12.94 11.88 10.48
N ASN A 175 13.66 12.21 11.55
CA ASN A 175 13.45 11.60 12.87
C ASN A 175 12.16 12.09 13.55
N VAL A 176 11.43 13.01 12.93
CA VAL A 176 10.25 13.66 13.51
C VAL A 176 9.11 12.64 13.57
N CYS A 177 8.60 12.37 14.77
CA CYS A 177 7.34 11.66 14.97
C CYS A 177 6.20 12.68 14.84
N ILE A 178 5.29 12.47 13.88
CA ILE A 178 4.04 13.22 13.88
C ILE A 178 3.07 12.43 14.75
N HIS A 179 2.86 12.92 15.97
CA HIS A 179 1.91 12.32 16.89
C HIS A 179 0.50 12.58 16.36
N HIS A 180 -0.02 11.66 15.52
CA HIS A 180 -1.44 11.65 15.23
C HIS A 180 -2.14 11.21 16.51
N ASN A 181 -2.95 12.10 17.10
CA ASN A 181 -3.65 11.84 18.34
C ASN A 181 -4.83 10.88 18.07
N HIS A 182 -4.53 9.64 17.68
CA HIS A 182 -5.51 8.59 17.51
C HIS A 182 -5.85 8.04 18.91
N ASN A 183 -6.77 8.77 19.54
CA ASN A 183 -7.74 8.38 20.56
C ASN A 183 -7.31 7.29 21.58
N LYS A 184 -7.25 7.70 22.85
CA LYS A 184 -6.98 6.94 24.09
C LYS A 184 -7.92 5.75 24.38
N ASN A 185 -8.66 5.21 23.41
CA ASN A 185 -9.71 4.23 23.64
C ASN A 185 -9.26 2.77 23.56
N ASP A 186 -8.16 2.44 22.88
CA ASP A 186 -7.69 1.04 22.80
C ASP A 186 -6.95 0.59 24.07
N LYS A 187 -6.23 1.51 24.74
CA LYS A 187 -5.58 1.20 26.02
C LYS A 187 -6.56 0.94 27.17
N LYS A 188 -7.81 1.42 27.07
CA LYS A 188 -8.86 1.13 28.08
C LYS A 188 -9.49 -0.26 27.88
N ARG A 189 -9.49 -0.80 26.66
CA ARG A 189 -9.99 -2.16 26.39
C ARG A 189 -9.01 -3.23 26.85
N GLU A 190 -7.71 -2.99 26.71
CA GLU A 190 -6.68 -3.92 27.16
C GLU A 190 -6.55 -3.92 28.70
N SER A 191 -6.63 -2.76 29.36
CA SER A 191 -6.59 -2.71 30.84
C SER A 191 -7.86 -3.21 31.54
N ALA A 192 -8.97 -3.36 30.82
CA ALA A 192 -10.23 -3.90 31.35
C ALA A 192 -10.37 -5.41 31.15
N SER A 193 -9.57 -6.01 30.26
CA SER A 193 -9.62 -7.46 29.95
C SER A 193 -8.55 -8.27 30.69
N THR A 194 -7.61 -7.64 31.40
CA THR A 194 -6.50 -8.33 32.09
C THR A 194 -6.50 -8.11 33.61
N ALA A 195 -7.62 -7.70 34.19
CA ALA A 195 -7.77 -7.77 35.64
C ALA A 195 -8.00 -9.24 36.04
N PRO A 196 -7.13 -9.87 36.85
CA PRO A 196 -7.41 -11.19 37.39
C PRO A 196 -8.62 -11.11 38.30
N ASP A 197 -9.54 -12.06 38.13
CA ASP A 197 -10.71 -12.24 38.98
C ASP A 197 -10.22 -12.50 40.42
N LYS A 198 -10.57 -11.59 41.34
CA LYS A 198 -10.07 -11.61 42.72
C LYS A 198 -10.80 -12.62 43.61
N ASP A 199 -11.74 -13.36 43.04
CA ASP A 199 -12.54 -14.34 43.78
C ASP A 199 -11.98 -15.78 43.68
N GLU A 200 -11.07 -16.07 42.74
CA GLU A 200 -10.48 -17.41 42.59
C GLU A 200 -9.27 -17.64 43.52
N MET A 201 -8.55 -16.56 43.87
CA MET A 201 -7.36 -16.61 44.73
C MET A 201 -7.67 -16.62 46.24
N ALA A 202 -8.90 -16.28 46.64
CA ALA A 202 -9.33 -16.31 48.04
C ALA A 202 -9.89 -17.67 48.49
N VAL A 203 -10.16 -18.60 47.54
CA VAL A 203 -10.72 -19.92 47.84
C VAL A 203 -9.63 -20.98 48.01
N GLU A 204 -8.52 -20.89 47.27
CA GLU A 204 -7.36 -21.78 47.49
C GLU A 204 -6.67 -21.53 48.83
N ASP A 205 -6.47 -20.26 49.21
CA ASP A 205 -5.76 -19.88 50.45
C ASP A 205 -6.58 -20.19 51.72
N ALA A 206 -7.91 -20.25 51.62
CA ALA A 206 -8.79 -20.63 52.74
C ALA A 206 -8.94 -22.15 52.92
N MET A 207 -8.56 -22.95 51.91
CA MET A 207 -8.71 -24.42 51.96
C MET A 207 -7.42 -25.12 52.42
N GLU A 208 -6.26 -24.47 52.32
CA GLU A 208 -4.98 -24.99 52.83
C GLU A 208 -4.83 -24.83 54.35
N ASP A 209 -5.45 -23.79 54.94
CA ASP A 209 -5.34 -23.48 56.38
C ASP A 209 -6.23 -24.32 57.31
N THR A 210 -7.14 -25.15 56.77
CA THR A 210 -8.05 -26.00 57.58
C THR A 210 -7.61 -27.46 57.70
N VAL A 211 -6.58 -27.89 56.98
CA VAL A 211 -6.09 -29.30 57.02
C VAL A 211 -4.82 -29.46 57.85
N GLY A 212 -4.13 -28.36 58.21
CA GLY A 212 -2.86 -28.40 58.96
C GLY A 212 -2.94 -28.35 60.50
N LYS A 213 -4.12 -28.50 61.10
CA LYS A 213 -4.31 -28.30 62.56
C LYS A 213 -5.11 -29.39 63.27
N GLU A 214 -4.82 -30.65 62.96
CA GLU A 214 -5.02 -31.78 63.87
C GLU A 214 -3.80 -32.68 63.69
N ASP A 215 -2.79 -32.52 64.55
CA ASP A 215 -1.71 -33.50 64.87
C ASP A 215 -0.61 -32.76 65.65
N GLY A 216 -0.76 -32.65 66.97
CA GLY A 216 0.29 -32.06 67.82
C GLY A 216 -0.14 -31.54 69.18
N ALA A 217 -0.89 -32.31 69.95
CA ALA A 217 -0.93 -32.25 71.42
C ALA A 217 -1.32 -33.62 71.98
#